data_AF-A0A9W8B338-F1
#
_entry.id   AF-A0A9W8B338-F1
#
_cell.length_a   1.000
_cell.length_b   1.000
_cell.length_c   1.000
_cell.angle_alpha   90.00
_cell.angle_beta   90.00
_cell.angle_gamma   90.00
#
_symmetry.space_group_name_H-M   'P 1'
#
loop_
_entity.id
_entity.type
_entity.pdbx_description
1 polymer ?
#
loop_
_entity_poly.entity_id
_entity_poly.type
_entity_poly.pdbx_seq_one_letter_code
_entity_poly.pdbx_strand_id
1 'polypeptide(L)'
;MGCVFYFFLTRGAHPFGEELLRDYHIVQGEPDFTAFYQDSSIDSPTEALDLVRSMVRAQPEERPTTAQVLQHPYFWNKEKRLEFMYKVSDCLRLKAKDPRSPLALALETQFDRIVGPNGDWFQMLDPPIQHSVREKRSFDSSRLQTLLTAIRNKGVHYSEASFKVKQIYGSYPDGYYDYFARRFPDFFMYIYDFARLHPELYEDDFLRQYFDG
;
A
#
# COMPACT_ATOMS: atom_id res chain seq x y z
N MET A 1 22.56 -4.53 6.06
CA MET A 1 21.86 -4.26 4.78
C MET A 1 20.82 -3.15 4.89
N GLY A 2 19.92 -3.16 5.88
CA GLY A 2 18.88 -2.10 6.00
C GLY A 2 19.43 -0.67 6.06
N CYS A 3 20.52 -0.43 6.80
CA CYS A 3 21.17 0.88 6.83
C CYS A 3 21.73 1.33 5.47
N VAL A 4 22.23 0.37 4.65
CA VAL A 4 22.75 0.66 3.31
C VAL A 4 21.61 1.01 2.35
N PHE A 5 20.49 0.29 2.45
CA PHE A 5 19.27 0.64 1.71
C PHE A 5 18.81 2.07 2.03
N TYR A 6 18.70 2.40 3.33
CA TYR A 6 18.35 3.74 3.77
C TYR A 6 19.32 4.80 3.23
N PHE A 7 20.62 4.54 3.28
CA PHE A 7 21.65 5.44 2.75
C PHE A 7 21.46 5.74 1.27
N PHE A 8 21.17 4.74 0.43
CA PHE A 8 20.90 4.96 -0.98
C PHE A 8 19.60 5.72 -1.22
N LEU A 9 18.53 5.38 -0.49
CA LEU A 9 17.23 6.03 -0.61
C LEU A 9 17.26 7.51 -0.20
N THR A 10 18.06 7.83 0.83
CA THR A 10 18.20 9.19 1.37
C THR A 10 19.43 9.94 0.83
N ARG A 11 20.18 9.33 -0.10
CA ARG A 11 21.39 9.89 -0.72
C ARG A 11 22.48 10.33 0.26
N GLY A 12 22.59 9.66 1.40
CA GLY A 12 23.69 9.94 2.34
C GLY A 12 23.36 9.75 3.82
N ALA A 13 22.09 9.76 4.20
CA ALA A 13 21.74 9.67 5.62
C ALA A 13 21.88 8.24 6.15
N HIS A 14 22.03 8.11 7.47
CA HIS A 14 22.07 6.83 8.16
C HIS A 14 20.88 6.74 9.13
N PRO A 15 20.19 5.60 9.24
CA PRO A 15 18.99 5.51 10.08
C PRO A 15 19.31 5.62 11.57
N PHE A 16 20.57 5.63 11.97
CA PHE A 16 21.02 5.83 13.36
C PHE A 16 21.80 7.15 13.53
N GLY A 17 21.62 8.09 12.59
CA GLY A 17 22.22 9.42 12.66
C GLY A 17 23.72 9.48 12.37
N GLU A 18 24.31 10.58 12.81
CA GLU A 18 25.71 10.95 12.59
C GLU A 18 26.70 9.94 13.16
N GLU A 19 27.88 9.85 12.54
CA GLU A 19 28.91 8.85 12.86
C GLU A 19 29.29 8.81 14.34
N LEU A 20 29.40 9.98 14.99
CA LEU A 20 29.80 10.11 16.39
C LEU A 20 28.80 9.50 17.40
N LEU A 21 27.49 9.48 17.07
CA LEU A 21 26.43 8.98 17.96
C LEU A 21 25.82 7.66 17.49
N ARG A 22 26.28 7.16 16.34
CA ARG A 22 25.66 6.02 15.64
C ARG A 22 25.64 4.76 16.48
N ASP A 23 26.76 4.39 17.07
CA ASP A 23 26.86 3.16 17.88
C ASP A 23 25.95 3.22 19.11
N TYR A 24 25.83 4.40 19.72
CA TYR A 24 24.90 4.63 20.82
C TYR A 24 23.45 4.40 20.40
N HIS A 25 23.00 5.00 19.28
CA HIS A 25 21.64 4.81 18.78
C HIS A 25 21.36 3.38 18.32
N ILE A 26 22.36 2.68 17.76
CA ILE A 26 22.24 1.25 17.41
C ILE A 26 21.96 0.43 18.67
N VAL A 27 22.69 0.70 19.76
CA VAL A 27 22.50 0.01 21.05
C VAL A 27 21.15 0.34 21.69
N GLN A 28 20.69 1.60 21.59
CA GLN A 28 19.34 1.97 22.05
C GLN A 28 18.23 1.34 21.20
N GLY A 29 18.53 0.95 19.94
CA GLY A 29 17.54 0.39 19.04
C GLY A 29 16.56 1.44 18.51
N GLU A 30 16.94 2.71 18.50
CA GLU A 30 16.09 3.85 18.11
C GLU A 30 16.55 4.44 16.76
N PRO A 31 16.08 3.90 15.63
CA PRO A 31 16.36 4.50 14.33
C PRO A 31 15.54 5.78 14.09
N ASP A 32 16.18 6.79 13.51
CA ASP A 32 15.56 8.02 13.01
C ASP A 32 15.39 7.95 11.48
N PHE A 33 14.13 8.11 11.05
CA PHE A 33 13.74 8.12 9.64
C PHE A 33 13.36 9.51 9.13
N THR A 34 13.65 10.58 9.89
CA THR A 34 13.29 11.96 9.52
C THR A 34 13.80 12.36 8.15
N ALA A 35 15.05 12.01 7.82
CA ALA A 35 15.65 12.32 6.53
C ALA A 35 14.91 11.67 5.34
N PHE A 36 14.25 10.54 5.58
CA PHE A 36 13.44 9.86 4.57
C PHE A 36 12.23 10.70 4.13
N TYR A 37 11.55 11.32 5.09
CA TYR A 37 10.36 12.12 4.82
C TYR A 37 10.66 13.45 4.11
N GLN A 38 11.93 13.88 4.09
CA GLN A 38 12.37 15.12 3.46
C GLN A 38 12.67 14.95 1.97
N ASP A 39 12.89 13.71 1.49
CA ASP A 39 13.20 13.43 0.09
C ASP A 39 11.94 13.01 -0.68
N SER A 40 11.34 13.97 -1.39
CA SER A 40 10.17 13.75 -2.25
C SER A 40 10.46 12.96 -3.53
N SER A 41 11.73 12.65 -3.83
CA SER A 41 12.12 11.88 -5.02
C SER A 41 12.18 10.38 -4.79
N ILE A 42 11.95 9.93 -3.56
CA ILE A 42 11.86 8.51 -3.22
C ILE A 42 10.60 7.94 -3.88
N ASP A 43 10.79 6.95 -4.76
CA ASP A 43 9.69 6.17 -5.32
C ASP A 43 9.13 5.20 -4.27
N SER A 44 7.81 5.06 -4.22
CA SER A 44 7.10 4.19 -3.27
C SER A 44 7.57 4.37 -1.82
N PRO A 45 7.49 5.60 -1.26
CA PRO A 45 8.10 5.94 0.01
C PRO A 45 7.55 5.10 1.17
N THR A 46 6.25 4.78 1.16
CA THR A 46 5.61 3.97 2.21
C THR A 46 6.17 2.55 2.21
N GLU A 47 6.25 1.89 1.04
CA GLU A 47 6.80 0.54 0.89
C GLU A 47 8.29 0.49 1.24
N ALA A 48 9.06 1.48 0.78
CA ALA A 48 10.50 1.56 1.01
C ALA A 48 10.81 1.72 2.51
N LEU A 49 10.07 2.59 3.20
CA LEU A 49 10.26 2.83 4.62
C LEU A 49 9.85 1.62 5.46
N ASP A 50 8.77 0.93 5.09
CA ASP A 50 8.35 -0.31 5.76
C ASP A 50 9.44 -1.39 5.67
N LEU A 51 10.00 -1.59 4.47
CA LEU A 51 11.11 -2.51 4.26
C LEU A 51 12.32 -2.14 5.12
N VAL A 52 12.79 -0.89 5.06
CA VAL A 52 13.95 -0.45 5.84
C VAL A 52 13.71 -0.65 7.33
N ARG A 53 12.55 -0.24 7.84
CA ARG A 53 12.17 -0.40 9.25
C ARG A 53 12.25 -1.85 9.70
N SER A 54 11.76 -2.79 8.89
CA SER A 54 11.84 -4.22 9.21
C SER A 54 13.30 -4.73 9.26
N MET A 55 14.18 -4.23 8.38
CA MET A 55 15.56 -4.67 8.27
C MET A 55 16.49 -4.13 9.36
N VAL A 56 16.12 -3.02 10.03
CA VAL A 56 16.96 -2.36 11.05
C VAL A 56 16.44 -2.54 12.48
N ARG A 57 15.49 -3.44 12.70
CA ARG A 57 14.98 -3.74 14.05
C ARG A 57 16.09 -4.13 15.02
N ALA A 58 15.96 -3.70 16.28
CA ALA A 58 16.97 -3.95 17.30
C ALA A 58 17.16 -5.45 17.55
N GLN A 59 16.05 -6.18 17.71
CA GLN A 59 16.03 -7.63 17.89
C GLN A 59 16.33 -8.36 16.56
N PRO A 60 17.41 -9.15 16.48
CA PRO A 60 17.78 -9.88 15.26
C PRO A 60 16.69 -10.82 14.73
N GLU A 61 15.96 -11.48 15.63
CA GLU A 61 14.88 -12.43 15.34
C GLU A 61 13.65 -11.78 14.68
N GLU A 62 13.49 -10.47 14.84
CA GLU A 62 12.41 -9.72 14.20
C GLU A 62 12.77 -9.24 12.79
N ARG A 63 14.04 -9.39 12.37
CA ARG A 63 14.50 -8.94 11.05
C ARG A 63 14.12 -9.97 9.99
N PRO A 64 13.70 -9.53 8.79
CA PRO A 64 13.39 -10.44 7.71
C PRO A 64 14.65 -11.16 7.21
N THR A 65 14.48 -12.39 6.75
CA THR A 65 15.49 -13.09 5.97
C THR A 65 15.67 -12.43 4.61
N THR A 66 16.78 -12.71 3.91
CA THR A 66 17.00 -12.20 2.55
C THR A 66 15.88 -12.62 1.58
N ALA A 67 15.33 -13.84 1.73
CA ALA A 67 14.21 -14.30 0.93
C ALA A 67 12.96 -13.42 1.17
N GLN A 68 12.64 -13.16 2.44
CA GLN A 68 11.53 -12.27 2.82
C GLN A 68 11.73 -10.83 2.32
N VAL A 69 12.95 -10.31 2.37
CA VAL A 69 13.30 -8.99 1.81
C VAL A 69 12.97 -8.94 0.31
N LEU A 70 13.40 -9.95 -0.47
CA LEU A 70 13.18 -9.98 -1.92
C LEU A 70 11.70 -10.12 -2.30
N GLN A 71 10.87 -10.63 -1.40
CA GLN A 71 9.43 -10.75 -1.62
C GLN A 71 8.64 -9.51 -1.22
N HIS A 72 9.26 -8.59 -0.47
CA HIS A 72 8.61 -7.39 0.00
C HIS A 72 7.97 -6.59 -1.16
N PRO A 73 6.76 -6.02 -0.98
CA PRO A 73 6.05 -5.30 -2.03
C PRO A 73 6.79 -4.10 -2.63
N TYR A 74 7.79 -3.58 -1.93
CA TYR A 74 8.72 -2.58 -2.46
C TYR A 74 9.31 -3.00 -3.82
N PHE A 75 9.64 -4.29 -3.99
CA PHE A 75 10.21 -4.83 -5.23
C PHE A 75 9.16 -5.22 -6.29
N TRP A 76 7.86 -5.11 -5.98
CA TRP A 76 6.82 -5.45 -6.94
C TRP A 76 6.64 -4.33 -7.95
N ASN A 77 6.54 -4.69 -9.22
CA ASN A 77 6.09 -3.77 -10.25
C ASN A 77 4.60 -3.40 -10.04
N LYS A 78 4.16 -2.30 -10.68
CA LYS A 78 2.81 -1.76 -10.52
C LYS A 78 1.72 -2.73 -10.99
N GLU A 79 2.02 -3.55 -11.98
CA GLU A 79 1.14 -4.64 -12.43
C GLU A 79 0.87 -5.64 -11.31
N LYS A 80 1.91 -6.18 -10.66
CA LYS A 80 1.79 -7.13 -9.55
C LYS A 80 1.07 -6.51 -8.36
N ARG A 81 1.32 -5.22 -8.08
CA ARG A 81 0.60 -4.49 -7.01
C ARG A 81 -0.90 -4.38 -7.30
N LEU A 82 -1.28 -4.04 -8.54
CA LEU A 82 -2.70 -4.01 -8.95
C LEU A 82 -3.33 -5.41 -8.90
N GLU A 83 -2.65 -6.42 -9.42
CA GLU A 83 -3.14 -7.80 -9.42
C GLU A 83 -3.43 -8.27 -7.99
N PHE A 84 -2.51 -8.00 -7.06
CA PHE A 84 -2.69 -8.27 -5.64
C PHE A 84 -3.94 -7.57 -5.07
N MET A 85 -4.07 -6.25 -5.27
CA MET A 85 -5.24 -5.49 -4.81
C MET A 85 -6.55 -6.04 -5.37
N TYR A 86 -6.56 -6.46 -6.64
CA TYR A 86 -7.76 -7.04 -7.27
C TYR A 86 -8.13 -8.38 -6.64
N LYS A 87 -7.15 -9.25 -6.38
CA LYS A 87 -7.39 -10.53 -5.69
C LYS A 87 -7.90 -10.32 -4.28
N VAL A 88 -7.32 -9.39 -3.52
CA VAL A 88 -7.82 -9.05 -2.18
C VAL A 88 -9.26 -8.53 -2.25
N SER A 89 -9.57 -7.67 -3.23
CA SER A 89 -10.95 -7.20 -3.46
C SER A 89 -11.93 -8.35 -3.73
N ASP A 90 -11.53 -9.29 -4.59
CA ASP A 90 -12.35 -10.44 -4.97
C ASP A 90 -12.55 -11.41 -3.79
N CYS A 91 -11.53 -11.65 -2.96
CA CYS A 91 -11.63 -12.43 -1.72
C CYS A 91 -12.54 -11.75 -0.69
N LEU A 92 -12.37 -10.44 -0.45
CA LEU A 92 -13.20 -9.68 0.49
C LEU A 92 -14.68 -9.65 0.07
N ARG A 93 -14.97 -9.63 -1.23
CA ARG A 93 -16.36 -9.75 -1.72
C ARG A 93 -17.04 -11.04 -1.25
N LEU A 94 -16.28 -12.13 -1.12
CA LEU A 94 -16.78 -13.44 -0.70
C LEU A 94 -16.77 -13.57 0.83
N LYS A 95 -15.67 -13.20 1.48
CA LYS A 95 -15.40 -13.46 2.90
C LYS A 95 -15.91 -12.34 3.84
N ALA A 96 -16.00 -11.11 3.36
CA ALA A 96 -16.48 -9.93 4.10
C ALA A 96 -17.78 -9.39 3.47
N LYS A 97 -18.73 -10.29 3.15
CA LYS A 97 -20.01 -9.92 2.53
C LYS A 97 -20.93 -9.14 3.49
N ASP A 98 -20.95 -9.53 4.76
CA ASP A 98 -21.66 -8.78 5.81
C ASP A 98 -20.78 -7.61 6.27
N PRO A 99 -21.21 -6.34 6.10
CA PRO A 99 -20.54 -5.16 6.65
C PRO A 99 -20.22 -5.22 8.14
N ARG A 100 -20.95 -6.04 8.90
CA ARG A 100 -20.81 -6.19 10.35
C ARG A 100 -19.90 -7.36 10.73
N SER A 101 -19.36 -8.10 9.77
CA SER A 101 -18.43 -9.20 10.07
C SER A 101 -17.12 -8.65 10.66
N PRO A 102 -16.43 -9.42 11.53
CA PRO A 102 -15.17 -9.00 12.12
C PRO A 102 -14.13 -8.56 11.08
N LEU A 103 -14.01 -9.31 9.97
CA LEU A 103 -13.09 -8.99 8.87
C LEU A 103 -13.48 -7.68 8.18
N ALA A 104 -14.77 -7.46 7.92
CA ALA A 104 -15.25 -6.22 7.31
C ALA A 104 -14.96 -5.01 8.22
N LEU A 105 -15.27 -5.11 9.52
CA LEU A 105 -15.02 -4.03 10.48
C LEU A 105 -13.52 -3.75 10.67
N ALA A 106 -12.69 -4.80 10.72
CA ALA A 106 -11.24 -4.66 10.84
C ALA A 106 -10.64 -3.87 9.67
N LEU A 107 -11.14 -4.09 8.45
CA LEU A 107 -10.71 -3.38 7.25
C LEU A 107 -11.02 -1.88 7.29
N GLU A 108 -12.05 -1.46 8.03
CA GLU A 108 -12.42 -0.04 8.11
C GLU A 108 -11.68 0.72 9.22
N THR A 109 -10.94 0.04 10.09
CA THR A 109 -10.31 0.65 11.29
C THR A 109 -9.30 1.75 10.99
N GLN A 110 -8.70 1.75 9.80
CA GLN A 110 -7.71 2.75 9.37
C GLN A 110 -8.29 3.73 8.34
N PHE A 111 -9.62 3.81 8.18
CA PHE A 111 -10.25 4.72 7.21
C PHE A 111 -9.74 6.16 7.35
N ASP A 112 -9.76 6.72 8.56
CA ASP A 112 -9.35 8.11 8.80
C ASP A 112 -7.87 8.35 8.48
N ARG A 113 -7.01 7.34 8.63
CA ARG A 113 -5.60 7.44 8.24
C ARG A 113 -5.43 7.44 6.72
N ILE A 114 -6.21 6.63 6.00
CA ILE A 114 -6.09 6.47 4.55
C ILE A 114 -6.77 7.59 3.76
N VAL A 115 -7.95 8.02 4.21
CA VAL A 115 -8.82 8.95 3.48
C VAL A 115 -8.89 10.32 4.18
N GLY A 116 -8.64 10.38 5.47
CA GLY A 116 -8.83 11.56 6.31
C GLY A 116 -10.09 11.46 7.20
N PRO A 117 -10.12 12.19 8.32
CA PRO A 117 -11.23 12.17 9.27
C PRO A 117 -12.52 12.70 8.64
N ASN A 118 -13.64 11.98 8.85
CA ASN A 118 -14.93 12.26 8.17
C ASN A 118 -14.81 12.30 6.64
N GLY A 119 -13.82 11.60 6.09
CA GLY A 119 -13.49 11.63 4.69
C GLY A 119 -14.52 10.94 3.81
N ASP A 120 -14.54 11.35 2.54
CA ASP A 120 -15.26 10.71 1.46
C ASP A 120 -14.21 10.43 0.37
N TRP A 121 -13.79 9.16 0.21
CA TRP A 121 -12.73 8.83 -0.75
C TRP A 121 -13.12 9.19 -2.18
N PHE A 122 -14.42 9.32 -2.45
CA PHE A 122 -14.92 9.73 -3.75
C PHE A 122 -14.53 11.17 -4.08
N GLN A 123 -14.49 12.07 -3.09
CA GLN A 123 -14.07 13.48 -3.29
C GLN A 123 -12.58 13.61 -3.61
N MET A 124 -11.78 12.59 -3.31
CA MET A 124 -10.35 12.55 -3.65
C MET A 124 -10.11 12.28 -5.14
N LEU A 125 -11.14 11.87 -5.89
CA LEU A 125 -11.05 11.55 -7.31
C LEU A 125 -11.36 12.79 -8.16
N ASP A 126 -10.75 12.90 -9.35
CA ASP A 126 -11.07 13.96 -10.30
C ASP A 126 -12.52 13.87 -10.77
N PRO A 127 -13.19 15.01 -11.04
CA PRO A 127 -14.60 15.01 -11.45
C PRO A 127 -14.96 14.08 -12.63
N PRO A 128 -14.13 13.94 -13.69
CA PRO A 128 -14.42 12.97 -14.76
C PRO A 128 -14.31 11.51 -14.31
N ILE A 129 -13.42 11.22 -13.36
CA ILE A 129 -13.27 9.89 -12.76
C ILE A 129 -14.45 9.60 -11.83
N GLN A 130 -14.85 10.57 -11.02
CA GLN A 130 -16.06 10.50 -10.20
C GLN A 130 -17.29 10.11 -11.03
N HIS A 131 -17.53 10.81 -12.15
CA HIS A 131 -18.65 10.50 -13.04
C HIS A 131 -18.58 9.06 -13.55
N SER A 132 -17.42 8.66 -14.08
CA SER A 132 -17.20 7.28 -14.54
C SER A 132 -17.49 6.26 -13.44
N VAL A 133 -17.01 6.46 -12.21
CA VAL A 133 -17.26 5.55 -11.08
C VAL A 133 -18.74 5.39 -10.79
N ARG A 134 -19.55 6.47 -10.84
CA ARG A 134 -20.99 6.42 -10.57
C ARG A 134 -21.85 5.86 -11.70
N GLU A 135 -21.38 5.89 -12.95
CA GLU A 135 -22.16 5.45 -14.12
C GLU A 135 -22.73 4.03 -13.99
N LYS A 136 -21.92 3.09 -13.48
CA LYS A 136 -22.28 1.66 -13.45
C LYS A 136 -22.75 1.17 -12.07
N ARG A 137 -22.33 1.82 -10.98
CA ARG A 137 -22.58 1.34 -9.61
C ARG A 137 -22.44 2.46 -8.58
N SER A 138 -23.34 2.45 -7.59
CA SER A 138 -23.17 3.26 -6.39
C SER A 138 -22.22 2.58 -5.40
N PHE A 139 -21.34 3.37 -4.80
CA PHE A 139 -20.41 2.94 -3.76
C PHE A 139 -20.67 3.76 -2.50
N ASP A 140 -20.68 3.09 -1.34
CA ASP A 140 -20.61 3.76 -0.05
C ASP A 140 -19.20 4.28 0.14
N SER A 141 -19.00 5.59 -0.02
CA SER A 141 -17.67 6.18 -0.07
C SER A 141 -17.05 6.49 1.30
N SER A 142 -17.72 6.07 2.36
CA SER A 142 -17.22 6.09 3.74
C SER A 142 -16.44 4.81 4.13
N ARG A 143 -16.12 3.95 3.15
CA ARG A 143 -15.53 2.62 3.38
C ARG A 143 -14.33 2.32 2.49
N LEU A 144 -13.29 1.70 3.04
CA LEU A 144 -12.11 1.23 2.34
C LEU A 144 -12.42 0.01 1.46
N GLN A 145 -13.34 -0.87 1.89
CA GLN A 145 -13.75 -2.02 1.09
C GLN A 145 -14.32 -1.58 -0.27
N THR A 146 -15.12 -0.51 -0.28
CA THR A 146 -15.74 0.02 -1.50
C THR A 146 -14.74 0.80 -2.36
N LEU A 147 -13.76 1.49 -1.75
CA LEU A 147 -12.63 2.08 -2.46
C LEU A 147 -11.86 1.00 -3.23
N LEU A 148 -11.47 -0.09 -2.56
CA LEU A 148 -10.76 -1.22 -3.20
C LEU A 148 -11.59 -1.83 -4.33
N THR A 149 -12.91 -1.98 -4.11
CA THR A 149 -13.83 -2.49 -5.12
C THR A 149 -13.94 -1.55 -6.33
N ALA A 150 -13.95 -0.23 -6.12
CA ALA A 150 -13.98 0.76 -7.19
C ALA A 150 -12.68 0.72 -8.02
N ILE A 151 -11.52 0.63 -7.37
CA ILE A 151 -10.21 0.48 -8.02
C ILE A 151 -10.18 -0.81 -8.86
N ARG A 152 -10.63 -1.94 -8.31
CA ARG A 152 -10.70 -3.20 -9.06
C ARG A 152 -11.64 -3.10 -10.27
N ASN A 153 -12.84 -2.56 -10.08
CA ASN A 153 -13.83 -2.46 -11.16
C ASN A 153 -13.35 -1.54 -12.29
N LYS A 154 -12.76 -0.39 -11.98
CA LYS A 154 -12.27 0.53 -13.00
C LYS A 154 -10.99 0.06 -13.69
N GLY A 155 -10.18 -0.71 -12.99
CA GLY A 155 -8.99 -1.33 -13.56
C GLY A 155 -9.34 -2.42 -14.57
N VAL A 156 -10.23 -3.34 -14.19
CA VAL A 156 -10.70 -4.43 -15.06
C VAL A 156 -11.37 -3.89 -16.33
N HIS A 157 -12.13 -2.79 -16.22
CA HIS A 157 -12.80 -2.15 -17.35
C HIS A 157 -12.03 -0.94 -17.90
N TYR A 158 -10.70 -0.85 -17.66
CA TYR A 158 -9.91 0.28 -18.13
C TYR A 158 -9.96 0.42 -19.67
N SER A 159 -9.95 -0.69 -20.40
CA SER A 159 -10.01 -0.69 -21.87
C SER A 159 -11.30 -0.04 -22.43
N GLU A 160 -12.41 -0.14 -21.70
CA GLU A 160 -13.71 0.45 -22.03
C GLU A 160 -13.81 1.94 -21.65
N ALA A 161 -12.85 2.47 -20.88
CA ALA A 161 -12.90 3.85 -20.43
C ALA A 161 -12.78 4.84 -21.58
N SER A 162 -13.47 5.98 -21.46
CA SER A 162 -13.39 7.07 -22.44
C SER A 162 -11.98 7.64 -22.54
N PHE A 163 -11.65 8.25 -23.68
CA PHE A 163 -10.35 8.88 -23.90
C PHE A 163 -10.00 9.89 -22.81
N LYS A 164 -10.96 10.73 -22.40
CA LYS A 164 -10.79 11.72 -21.32
C LYS A 164 -10.43 11.07 -19.98
N VAL A 165 -11.06 9.95 -19.64
CA VAL A 165 -10.77 9.20 -18.41
C VAL A 165 -9.38 8.57 -18.48
N LYS A 166 -9.01 7.98 -19.63
CA LYS A 166 -7.67 7.41 -19.85
C LYS A 166 -6.56 8.46 -19.80
N GLN A 167 -6.81 9.69 -20.26
CA GLN A 167 -5.85 10.79 -20.14
C GLN A 167 -5.58 11.16 -18.67
N ILE A 168 -6.58 11.05 -17.80
CA ILE A 168 -6.43 11.36 -16.36
C ILE A 168 -5.74 10.22 -15.62
N TYR A 169 -6.13 8.97 -15.89
CA TYR A 169 -5.44 7.82 -15.32
C TYR A 169 -4.01 7.70 -15.84
N GLY A 170 -3.75 7.99 -17.12
CA GLY A 170 -2.50 7.64 -17.78
C GLY A 170 -2.53 6.21 -18.34
N SER A 171 -1.35 5.66 -18.67
CA SER A 171 -1.21 4.31 -19.22
C SER A 171 -1.66 3.22 -18.23
N TYR A 172 -2.05 2.06 -18.73
CA TYR A 172 -2.27 0.88 -17.89
C TYR A 172 -1.09 -0.10 -18.06
N PRO A 173 -0.59 -0.73 -16.98
CA PRO A 173 -1.05 -0.62 -15.59
C PRO A 173 -0.50 0.61 -14.84
N ASP A 174 0.64 1.16 -15.28
CA ASP A 174 1.46 2.06 -14.46
C ASP A 174 0.78 3.38 -14.08
N GLY A 175 0.28 4.14 -15.06
CA GLY A 175 -0.42 5.39 -14.80
C GLY A 175 -1.67 5.17 -13.94
N TYR A 176 -2.43 4.11 -14.24
CA TYR A 176 -3.61 3.73 -13.47
C TYR A 176 -3.28 3.50 -12.00
N TYR A 177 -2.23 2.72 -11.71
CA TYR A 177 -1.76 2.50 -10.34
C TYR A 177 -1.32 3.82 -9.69
N ASP A 178 -0.48 4.61 -10.37
CA ASP A 178 0.06 5.86 -9.84
C ASP A 178 -1.04 6.88 -9.52
N TYR A 179 -2.13 6.91 -10.30
CA TYR A 179 -3.26 7.78 -10.04
C TYR A 179 -3.86 7.53 -8.64
N PHE A 180 -4.03 6.27 -8.25
CA PHE A 180 -4.56 5.90 -6.94
C PHE A 180 -3.50 5.99 -5.85
N ALA A 181 -2.27 5.54 -6.11
CA ALA A 181 -1.17 5.63 -5.14
C ALA A 181 -0.90 7.09 -4.73
N ARG A 182 -0.99 8.05 -5.65
CA ARG A 182 -0.84 9.48 -5.31
C ARG A 182 -1.97 10.03 -4.44
N ARG A 183 -3.19 9.48 -4.55
CA ARG A 183 -4.37 9.94 -3.80
C ARG A 183 -4.52 9.25 -2.44
N PHE A 184 -4.05 8.01 -2.36
CA PHE A 184 -4.12 7.18 -1.17
C PHE A 184 -2.74 6.51 -0.91
N PRO A 185 -1.71 7.28 -0.50
CA PRO A 185 -0.32 6.81 -0.44
C PRO A 185 -0.13 5.58 0.45
N ASP A 186 -0.84 5.51 1.58
CA ASP A 186 -0.72 4.41 2.54
C ASP A 186 -1.60 3.21 2.20
N PHE A 187 -2.49 3.32 1.19
CA PHE A 187 -3.56 2.35 1.00
C PHE A 187 -3.05 0.99 0.53
N PHE A 188 -2.07 0.98 -0.38
CA PHE A 188 -1.53 -0.28 -0.88
C PHE A 188 -0.87 -1.09 0.25
N MET A 189 0.02 -0.46 1.03
CA MET A 189 0.67 -1.13 2.16
C MET A 189 -0.35 -1.55 3.23
N TYR A 190 -1.36 -0.73 3.50
CA TYR A 190 -2.45 -1.12 4.40
C TYR A 190 -3.17 -2.39 3.92
N ILE A 191 -3.53 -2.48 2.64
CA ILE A 191 -4.17 -3.69 2.09
C ILE A 191 -3.23 -4.89 2.13
N TYR A 192 -1.94 -4.69 1.87
CA TYR A 192 -0.94 -5.74 1.98
C TYR A 192 -0.83 -6.30 3.40
N ASP A 193 -0.65 -5.44 4.40
CA ASP A 193 -0.57 -5.86 5.80
C ASP A 193 -1.88 -6.45 6.29
N PHE A 194 -3.01 -5.87 5.90
CA PHE A 194 -4.33 -6.41 6.23
C PHE A 194 -4.47 -7.85 5.72
N ALA A 195 -4.17 -8.10 4.44
CA ALA A 195 -4.24 -9.45 3.89
C ALA A 195 -3.24 -10.42 4.54
N ARG A 196 -2.07 -9.93 4.95
CA ARG A 196 -1.04 -10.74 5.64
C ARG A 196 -1.43 -11.10 7.08
N LEU A 197 -2.13 -10.20 7.79
CA LEU A 197 -2.47 -10.36 9.22
C LEU A 197 -3.79 -11.11 9.45
N HIS A 198 -4.63 -11.24 8.44
CA HIS A 198 -5.92 -11.90 8.54
C HIS A 198 -5.88 -13.30 7.89
N PRO A 199 -5.99 -14.40 8.67
CA PRO A 199 -5.92 -15.78 8.15
C PRO A 199 -6.88 -16.06 6.99
N GLU A 200 -8.06 -15.46 7.01
CA GLU A 200 -9.05 -15.59 5.94
C GLU A 200 -8.53 -15.13 4.57
N LEU A 201 -7.52 -14.25 4.54
CA LEU A 201 -6.87 -13.75 3.33
C LEU A 201 -5.49 -14.38 3.14
N TYR A 202 -4.69 -14.49 4.22
CA TYR A 202 -3.35 -15.06 4.17
C TYR A 202 -3.34 -16.52 3.69
N GLU A 203 -4.29 -17.33 4.17
CA GLU A 203 -4.40 -18.75 3.83
C GLU A 203 -5.17 -19.00 2.52
N ASP A 204 -5.65 -17.95 1.85
CA ASP A 204 -6.36 -18.08 0.58
C ASP A 204 -5.39 -18.50 -0.53
N ASP A 205 -5.70 -19.57 -1.25
CA ASP A 205 -4.84 -20.15 -2.29
C ASP A 205 -4.39 -19.12 -3.35
N PHE A 206 -5.22 -18.11 -3.65
CA PHE A 206 -4.89 -17.09 -4.64
C PHE A 206 -3.97 -16.00 -4.11
N LEU A 207 -3.99 -15.74 -2.79
CA LEU A 207 -3.21 -14.69 -2.13
C LEU A 207 -1.93 -15.21 -1.48
N ARG A 208 -1.88 -16.48 -1.10
CA ARG A 208 -0.74 -17.10 -0.42
C ARG A 208 0.59 -16.94 -1.17
N GLN A 209 0.56 -16.99 -2.50
CA GLN A 209 1.73 -16.77 -3.37
C GLN A 209 2.41 -15.40 -3.22
N TYR A 210 1.73 -14.42 -2.60
CA TYR A 210 2.28 -13.09 -2.36
C TYR A 210 3.01 -12.98 -1.02
N PHE A 211 2.90 -14.01 -0.17
CA PHE A 211 3.49 -14.04 1.18
C PHE A 211 4.49 -15.17 1.41
N ASP A 212 4.36 -16.28 0.68
CA ASP A 212 5.20 -17.47 0.86
C ASP A 212 6.59 -17.30 0.21
N GLY A 213 7.64 -17.35 1.03
CA GLY A 213 9.06 -17.34 0.66
C GLY A 213 9.99 -17.95 1.67
#